data_AF-A0A963MH69-F1
#
_entry.id   AF-A0A963MH69-F1
#
_cell.length_a   1.000
_cell.length_b   1.000
_cell.length_c   1.000
_cell.angle_alpha   90.00
_cell.angle_beta   90.00
_cell.angle_gamma   90.00
#
_symmetry.space_group_name_H-M   'P 1'
#
loop_
_entity.id
_entity.type
_entity.pdbx_description
1 polymer ?
#
loop_
_entity_poly.entity_id
_entity_poly.type
_entity_poly.pdbx_seq_one_letter_code
_entity_poly.pdbx_strand_id
1 'polypeptide(L)'
;MTFMWPQFLWLLLAVPVLVAVYIWLLRRKKKLALRYASLSIVKEAMGAGMHWRRHVPPILFLLAITAMLLAASRPFAVISLPSTQETIILAMDVSGSMRATDVKPNRLVASQDAAKAFLKDLPRNVRVGIVAFAGTASVVQPPTLSR
;
A
#
# COMPACT_ATOMS: atom_id res chain seq x y z
N MET A 1 -1.62 -6.47 -5.33
CA MET A 1 -2.18 -6.53 -3.96
C MET A 1 -1.23 -7.34 -3.12
N THR A 2 -0.61 -6.71 -2.13
CA THR A 2 0.37 -7.34 -1.22
C THR A 2 -0.12 -7.17 0.21
N PHE A 3 0.24 -8.09 1.10
CA PHE A 3 -0.09 -7.99 2.52
C PHE A 3 1.13 -7.49 3.28
N MET A 4 0.93 -6.53 4.18
CA MET A 4 2.03 -6.01 4.98
C MET A 4 2.48 -7.04 6.02
N TRP A 5 1.53 -7.80 6.56
CA TRP A 5 1.77 -8.84 7.58
C TRP A 5 1.18 -10.18 7.12
N PRO A 6 1.82 -10.86 6.16
CA PRO A 6 1.30 -12.11 5.59
C PRO A 6 1.16 -13.23 6.64
N GLN A 7 1.93 -13.21 7.73
CA GLN A 7 1.84 -14.18 8.81
C GLN A 7 0.47 -14.20 9.52
N PHE A 8 -0.29 -13.09 9.49
CA PHE A 8 -1.63 -13.05 10.08
C PHE A 8 -2.64 -13.90 9.27
N LEU A 9 -2.34 -14.24 8.01
CA LEU A 9 -3.19 -15.12 7.22
C LEU A 9 -3.26 -16.54 7.80
N TRP A 10 -2.27 -16.98 8.56
CA TRP A 10 -2.32 -18.27 9.26
C TRP A 10 -3.47 -18.34 10.28
N LEU A 11 -3.89 -17.19 10.84
CA LEU A 11 -5.05 -17.12 11.74
C LEU A 11 -6.36 -17.48 11.04
N LEU A 12 -6.44 -17.41 9.71
CA LEU A 12 -7.62 -17.87 8.96
C LEU A 12 -7.87 -19.37 9.15
N LEU A 13 -6.86 -20.16 9.54
CA LEU A 13 -7.06 -21.56 9.92
C LEU A 13 -7.94 -21.72 11.18
N ALA A 14 -8.13 -20.67 11.99
CA ALA A 14 -9.09 -20.69 13.09
C ALA A 14 -10.54 -20.77 12.59
N VAL A 15 -10.84 -20.26 11.39
CA VAL A 15 -12.20 -20.27 10.81
C VAL A 15 -12.73 -21.69 10.62
N PRO A 16 -12.04 -22.63 9.92
CA PRO A 16 -12.52 -24.01 9.80
C PRO A 16 -12.59 -24.73 11.16
N VAL A 17 -11.71 -24.40 12.11
CA VAL A 17 -11.79 -24.94 13.48
C VAL A 17 -13.08 -24.48 14.17
N LEU A 18 -13.43 -23.20 14.08
CA LEU A 18 -14.69 -22.67 14.63
C LEU A 18 -15.93 -23.32 13.98
N VAL A 19 -15.89 -23.56 12.67
CA VAL A 19 -16.95 -24.28 11.95
C VAL A 19 -17.08 -25.73 12.47
N ALA A 20 -15.96 -26.44 12.64
CA ALA A 20 -15.96 -27.80 13.16
C ALA A 20 -16.51 -27.87 14.59
N VAL A 21 -16.09 -26.95 15.46
CA VAL A 21 -16.60 -26.82 16.84
C VAL A 21 -18.09 -26.52 16.84
N TYR A 22 -18.56 -25.62 15.96
CA TYR A 22 -19.98 -25.32 15.83
C TYR A 22 -20.81 -26.56 15.44
N ILE A 23 -20.36 -27.32 14.42
CA ILE A 23 -21.04 -28.56 13.99
C ILE A 23 -21.03 -29.59 15.13
N TRP A 24 -19.92 -29.72 15.85
CA TRP A 24 -19.80 -30.64 16.98
C TRP A 24 -20.75 -30.29 18.12
N LEU A 25 -20.85 -29.00 18.48
CA LEU A 25 -21.81 -28.50 19.48
C LEU A 25 -23.25 -28.78 19.05
N LEU A 26 -23.59 -28.59 17.76
CA LEU A 26 -24.92 -28.91 17.23
C LEU A 26 -25.23 -30.40 17.32
N ARG A 27 -24.25 -31.26 17.00
CA ARG A 27 -24.40 -32.73 17.11
C ARG A 27 -24.55 -33.17 18.57
N ARG A 28 -23.80 -32.58 19.50
CA ARG A 28 -23.92 -32.85 20.95
C ARG A 28 -25.29 -32.45 21.51
N LYS A 29 -25.77 -31.25 21.17
CA LYS A 29 -27.11 -30.78 21.60
C LYS A 29 -28.23 -31.71 21.13
N LYS A 30 -28.15 -32.22 19.88
CA LYS A 30 -29.10 -33.23 19.38
C LYS A 30 -29.04 -34.54 20.18
N LYS A 31 -27.84 -35.04 20.48
CA LYS A 31 -27.67 -36.29 21.28
C LYS A 31 -28.20 -36.16 22.71
N LEU A 32 -27.99 -35.01 23.36
CA LEU A 32 -28.52 -34.74 24.71
C LEU A 32 -30.04 -34.59 24.71
N ALA A 33 -30.62 -33.87 23.74
CA ALA A 33 -32.07 -33.73 23.63
C ALA A 33 -32.78 -35.08 23.45
N LEU A 34 -32.19 -36.00 22.66
CA LEU A 34 -32.72 -37.36 22.48
C LEU A 34 -32.64 -38.23 23.75
N ARG A 35 -31.77 -37.88 24.71
CA ARG A 35 -31.53 -38.67 25.93
C ARG A 35 -32.47 -38.27 27.09
N TYR A 36 -33.06 -37.08 27.03
CA TYR A 36 -33.84 -36.50 28.13
C TYR A 36 -35.30 -36.15 27.78
N ALA A 37 -35.70 -36.17 26.52
CA ALA A 37 -37.07 -35.83 26.13
C ALA A 37 -37.89 -37.06 25.75
N SER A 38 -39.04 -37.24 26.42
CA SER A 38 -40.18 -37.99 25.90
C SER A 38 -40.42 -37.55 24.44
N LEU A 39 -40.25 -38.47 23.50
CA LEU A 39 -40.14 -38.25 22.05
C LEU A 39 -41.31 -37.48 21.39
N SER A 40 -42.43 -37.30 22.10
CA SER A 40 -43.62 -36.59 21.63
C SER A 40 -43.50 -35.06 21.75
N ILE A 41 -43.16 -34.53 22.93
CA ILE A 41 -43.24 -33.07 23.21
C ILE A 41 -42.17 -32.26 22.43
N VAL A 42 -40.97 -32.83 22.26
CA VAL A 42 -39.88 -32.14 21.53
C VAL A 42 -40.10 -32.16 20.02
N LYS A 43 -40.72 -33.22 19.48
CA LYS A 43 -41.00 -33.31 18.03
C LYS A 43 -42.07 -32.30 17.60
N GLU A 44 -43.00 -31.99 18.50
CA GLU A 44 -44.08 -31.01 18.32
C GLU A 44 -43.61 -29.55 18.53
N ALA A 45 -42.66 -29.32 19.44
CA ALA A 45 -42.04 -28.01 19.64
C ALA A 45 -40.98 -27.62 18.60
N MET A 46 -40.35 -28.58 17.91
CA MET A 46 -39.33 -28.34 16.87
C MET A 46 -39.92 -28.04 15.47
N GLY A 47 -41.04 -27.32 15.39
CA GLY A 47 -41.73 -26.99 14.13
C GLY A 47 -40.78 -26.65 12.96
N ALA A 48 -41.09 -27.18 11.78
CA ALA A 48 -40.21 -27.27 10.60
C ALA A 48 -39.67 -25.93 10.03
N GLY A 49 -40.17 -24.78 10.49
CA GLY A 49 -39.95 -23.48 9.83
C GLY A 49 -38.72 -22.67 10.28
N MET A 50 -38.05 -23.02 11.38
CA MET A 50 -37.05 -22.11 12.00
C MET A 50 -35.60 -22.66 12.03
N HIS A 51 -35.28 -23.65 11.19
CA HIS A 51 -33.94 -24.24 11.19
C HIS A 51 -32.88 -23.32 10.56
N TRP A 52 -33.21 -22.51 9.56
CA TRP A 52 -32.24 -21.63 8.88
C TRP A 52 -31.88 -20.40 9.72
N ARG A 53 -32.88 -19.74 10.34
CA ARG A 53 -32.67 -18.53 11.16
C ARG A 53 -31.73 -18.75 12.34
N ARG A 54 -31.63 -19.97 12.88
CA ARG A 54 -30.67 -20.30 13.95
C ARG A 54 -29.20 -20.23 13.51
N HIS A 55 -28.93 -20.35 12.21
CA HIS A 55 -27.59 -20.32 11.64
C HIS A 55 -27.17 -18.92 11.22
N VAL A 56 -28.10 -17.96 11.13
CA VAL A 56 -27.82 -16.58 10.71
C VAL A 56 -26.82 -15.90 11.65
N PRO A 57 -27.00 -15.85 12.99
CA PRO A 57 -26.02 -15.18 13.85
C PRO A 57 -24.61 -15.83 13.82
N PRO A 58 -24.46 -17.17 13.88
CA PRO A 58 -23.15 -17.82 13.74
C PRO A 58 -22.46 -17.55 12.40
N ILE A 59 -23.20 -17.54 11.29
CA ILE A 59 -22.65 -17.24 9.96
C ILE A 59 -22.17 -15.79 9.90
N LEU A 60 -22.98 -14.84 10.38
CA LEU A 60 -22.58 -13.43 10.43
C LEU A 60 -21.34 -13.22 11.31
N PHE A 61 -21.26 -13.91 12.45
CA PHE A 61 -20.10 -13.87 13.33
C PHE A 61 -18.85 -14.44 12.66
N LEU A 62 -18.96 -15.57 11.95
CA LEU A 62 -17.85 -16.14 11.18
C LEU A 62 -17.38 -15.21 10.05
N LEU A 63 -18.31 -14.58 9.34
CA LEU A 63 -17.98 -13.59 8.32
C LEU A 63 -17.27 -12.38 8.93
N ALA A 64 -17.74 -11.88 10.07
CA ALA A 64 -17.11 -10.77 10.78
C ALA A 64 -15.68 -11.11 11.22
N ILE A 65 -15.45 -12.30 11.80
CA ILE A 65 -14.11 -12.76 12.17
C ILE A 65 -13.22 -12.88 10.93
N THR A 66 -13.73 -13.47 9.84
CA THR A 66 -12.95 -13.66 8.61
C THR A 66 -12.54 -12.31 8.02
N ALA A 67 -13.47 -11.35 7.95
CA ALA A 67 -13.20 -9.99 7.50
C ALA A 67 -12.20 -9.27 8.41
N MET A 68 -12.34 -9.42 9.73
CA MET A 68 -11.41 -8.85 10.71
C MET A 68 -9.99 -9.39 10.53
N LEU A 69 -9.83 -10.71 10.34
CA LEU A 69 -8.52 -11.34 10.13
C LEU A 69 -7.88 -10.93 8.79
N LEU A 70 -8.69 -10.81 7.73
CA LEU A 70 -8.22 -10.29 6.43
C LEU A 70 -7.84 -8.81 6.50
N ALA A 71 -8.55 -8.00 7.27
CA ALA A 71 -8.19 -6.61 7.48
C ALA A 71 -6.90 -6.47 8.32
N ALA A 72 -6.71 -7.36 9.31
CA ALA A 72 -5.53 -7.38 10.17
C ALA A 72 -4.22 -7.69 9.41
N SER A 73 -4.27 -8.44 8.31
CA SER A 73 -3.09 -8.66 7.45
C SER A 73 -2.69 -7.43 6.60
N ARG A 74 -3.45 -6.32 6.73
CA ARG A 74 -3.24 -5.03 6.06
C ARG A 74 -2.99 -5.21 4.55
N PRO A 75 -4.02 -5.57 3.77
CA PRO A 75 -3.92 -5.57 2.31
C PRO A 75 -3.64 -4.15 1.83
N PHE A 76 -2.60 -4.01 1.01
CA PHE A 76 -2.27 -2.74 0.38
C PHE A 76 -1.96 -2.93 -1.10
N ALA A 77 -2.15 -1.86 -1.85
CA ALA A 77 -1.79 -1.76 -3.24
C ALA A 77 -0.87 -0.56 -3.41
N VAL A 78 0.31 -0.79 -3.96
CA VAL A 78 1.17 0.29 -4.44
C VAL A 78 0.62 0.72 -5.79
N ILE A 79 0.11 1.93 -5.87
CA ILE A 79 -0.31 2.55 -7.12
C ILE A 79 0.81 3.49 -7.52
N SER A 80 1.57 3.12 -8.55
CA SER A 80 2.52 4.02 -9.19
C SER A 80 1.74 5.01 -10.03
N LEU A 81 1.55 6.23 -9.55
CA LEU A 81 1.09 7.32 -10.39
C LEU A 81 2.28 7.77 -11.26
N PRO A 82 2.10 7.96 -12.58
CA PRO A 82 3.12 8.61 -13.38
C PRO A 82 3.31 10.04 -12.84
N SER A 83 4.39 10.25 -12.10
CA SER A 83 4.80 11.60 -11.69
C SER A 83 5.35 12.30 -12.91
N THR A 84 4.55 13.20 -13.50
CA THR A 84 4.97 14.09 -14.60
C THR A 84 5.89 15.22 -14.12
N GLN A 85 6.41 15.16 -12.89
CA GLN A 85 7.40 16.11 -12.40
C GLN A 85 8.79 15.74 -12.92
N GLU A 86 9.04 16.07 -14.17
CA GLU A 86 10.38 16.05 -14.74
C GLU A 86 11.21 17.11 -14.02
N THR A 87 12.18 16.67 -13.22
CA THR A 87 13.08 17.56 -12.48
C THR A 87 14.51 17.29 -12.94
N ILE A 88 15.19 18.33 -13.41
CA ILE A 88 16.57 18.27 -13.85
C ILE A 88 17.42 19.09 -12.89
N ILE A 89 18.53 18.51 -12.43
CA ILE A 89 19.52 19.21 -11.61
C ILE A 89 20.75 19.46 -12.46
N LEU A 90 21.06 20.72 -12.71
CA LEU A 90 22.29 21.11 -13.37
C LEU A 90 23.40 21.28 -12.32
N ALA A 91 24.35 20.35 -12.30
CA ALA A 91 25.56 20.47 -11.52
C ALA A 91 26.63 21.21 -12.32
N MET A 92 27.03 22.39 -11.86
CA MET A 92 28.03 23.24 -12.50
C MET A 92 29.33 23.24 -11.69
N ASP A 93 30.43 22.85 -12.34
CA ASP A 93 31.76 22.96 -11.75
C ASP A 93 32.16 24.44 -11.69
N VAL A 94 32.59 24.90 -10.52
CA VAL A 94 33.10 26.26 -10.27
C VAL A 94 34.55 26.24 -9.75
N SER A 95 35.24 25.12 -9.92
CA SER A 95 36.63 24.93 -9.49
C SER A 95 37.62 25.76 -10.32
N GLY A 96 38.87 25.82 -9.86
CA GLY A 96 39.91 26.65 -10.50
C GLY A 96 40.21 26.27 -11.95
N SER A 97 39.98 25.02 -12.35
CA SER A 97 40.15 24.53 -13.73
C SER A 97 39.17 25.19 -14.71
N MET A 98 38.01 25.65 -14.22
CA MET A 98 36.97 26.27 -15.05
C MET A 98 37.34 27.70 -15.51
N ARG A 99 38.44 28.26 -15.01
CA ARG A 99 39.01 29.52 -15.51
C ARG A 99 39.87 29.35 -16.77
N ALA A 100 40.13 28.11 -17.21
CA ALA A 100 40.89 27.86 -18.42
C ALA A 100 40.19 28.47 -19.67
N THR A 101 41.00 28.95 -20.61
CA THR A 101 40.56 29.70 -21.81
C THR A 101 40.69 28.89 -23.10
N ASP A 102 40.91 27.58 -22.98
CA ASP A 102 40.89 26.63 -24.10
C ASP A 102 39.50 26.54 -24.75
N VAL A 103 38.45 26.89 -24.01
CA VAL A 103 37.14 27.25 -24.55
C VAL A 103 36.92 28.75 -24.33
N LYS A 104 36.69 29.50 -25.41
CA LYS A 104 36.43 30.95 -25.30
C LYS A 104 35.05 31.22 -24.68
N PRO A 105 34.90 32.27 -23.84
CA PRO A 105 35.97 33.12 -23.29
C PRO A 105 36.72 32.45 -22.13
N ASN A 106 36.05 31.62 -21.34
CA ASN A 106 36.64 30.59 -20.48
C ASN A 106 35.61 29.48 -20.28
N ARG A 107 36.04 28.32 -19.76
CA ARG A 107 35.15 27.16 -19.55
C ARG A 107 33.94 27.48 -18.68
N LEU A 108 34.09 28.30 -17.65
CA LEU A 108 32.98 28.69 -16.76
C LEU A 108 31.90 29.45 -17.52
N VAL A 109 32.27 30.50 -18.27
CA VAL A 109 31.31 31.27 -19.06
C VAL A 109 30.68 30.41 -20.16
N ALA A 110 31.48 29.59 -20.84
CA ALA A 110 30.97 28.66 -21.84
C ALA A 110 29.95 27.67 -21.26
N SER A 111 30.20 27.16 -20.04
CA SER A 111 29.26 26.27 -19.34
C SER A 111 27.97 26.98 -18.93
N GLN A 112 28.03 28.27 -18.54
CA GLN A 112 26.85 29.08 -18.24
C GLN A 112 26.01 29.35 -19.50
N ASP A 113 26.66 29.60 -20.64
CA ASP A 113 25.95 29.84 -21.89
C ASP A 113 25.32 28.56 -22.43
N ALA A 114 26.01 27.42 -22.33
CA ALA A 114 25.44 26.11 -22.62
C ALA A 114 24.24 25.79 -21.71
N ALA A 115 24.35 26.09 -20.42
CA ALA A 115 23.25 25.93 -19.47
C ALA A 115 22.02 26.78 -19.85
N LYS A 116 22.23 28.05 -20.21
CA LYS A 116 21.14 28.93 -20.66
C LYS A 116 20.50 28.44 -21.95
N ALA A 117 21.29 27.94 -22.91
CA ALA A 117 20.75 27.37 -24.14
C ALA A 117 19.89 26.13 -23.84
N PHE A 118 20.42 25.21 -23.03
CA PHE A 118 19.69 24.02 -22.57
C PHE A 118 18.36 24.36 -21.87
N LEU A 119 18.36 25.38 -20.99
CA LEU A 119 17.16 25.84 -20.30
C LEU A 119 16.08 26.41 -21.24
N LYS A 120 16.47 26.96 -22.40
CA LYS A 120 15.53 27.49 -23.40
C LYS A 120 14.83 26.38 -24.18
N ASP A 121 15.53 25.28 -24.46
CA ASP A 121 15.00 24.17 -25.24
C ASP A 121 14.12 23.22 -24.41
N LEU A 122 14.26 23.25 -23.09
CA LEU A 122 13.49 22.41 -22.18
C LEU A 122 12.00 22.81 -22.10
N PRO A 123 11.06 21.84 -22.11
CA PRO A 123 9.64 22.10 -21.89
C PRO A 123 9.33 22.85 -20.58
N ARG A 124 8.24 23.62 -20.57
CA ARG A 124 7.83 24.48 -19.42
C ARG A 124 7.36 23.71 -18.18
N ASN A 125 7.04 22.42 -18.32
CA ASN A 125 6.66 21.54 -17.22
C ASN A 125 7.85 20.94 -16.47
N VAL A 126 9.08 21.14 -16.97
CA VAL A 126 10.30 20.61 -16.33
C VAL A 126 10.81 21.60 -15.27
N ARG A 127 10.95 21.12 -14.03
CA ARG A 127 11.60 21.91 -12.96
C ARG A 127 13.10 21.81 -13.12
N VAL A 128 13.81 22.94 -12.99
CA VAL A 128 15.27 22.94 -13.04
C VAL A 128 15.85 23.54 -11.79
N GLY A 129 16.79 22.82 -11.19
CA GLY A 129 17.62 23.30 -10.08
C GLY A 129 19.07 23.42 -10.51
N ILE A 130 19.83 24.31 -9.86
CA ILE A 130 21.25 24.52 -10.13
C ILE A 130 22.04 24.28 -8.86
N VAL A 131 23.08 23.46 -8.96
CA VAL A 131 24.04 23.16 -7.90
C VAL A 131 25.42 23.56 -8.40
N ALA A 132 26.11 24.42 -7.66
CA ALA A 132 27.51 24.71 -7.93
C ALA A 132 28.37 23.78 -7.08
N PHE A 133 29.44 23.23 -7.66
CA PHE A 133 30.36 22.37 -6.93
C PHE A 133 31.83 22.69 -7.25
N ALA A 134 32.67 22.55 -6.22
CA ALA A 134 34.12 22.52 -6.32
C ALA A 134 34.65 21.63 -5.18
N GLY A 135 35.34 22.19 -4.18
CA GLY A 135 35.72 21.45 -2.95
C GLY A 135 34.52 21.09 -2.07
N THR A 136 33.42 21.83 -2.18
CA THR A 136 32.11 21.56 -1.58
C THR A 136 31.01 21.85 -2.59
N ALA A 137 29.80 21.36 -2.34
CA ALA A 137 28.63 21.60 -3.18
C ALA A 137 27.64 22.53 -2.47
N SER A 138 27.05 23.46 -3.20
CA SER A 138 25.98 24.34 -2.72
C SER A 138 24.85 24.44 -3.72
N VAL A 139 23.61 24.44 -3.21
CA VAL A 139 22.43 24.68 -4.04
C VAL A 139 22.36 26.18 -4.33
N VAL A 140 22.51 26.53 -5.60
CA VAL A 140 22.40 27.92 -6.08
C VAL A 140 20.94 28.28 -6.31
N GLN A 141 20.19 27.36 -6.92
CA GLN A 141 18.77 27.53 -7.19
C GLN A 141 18.04 26.21 -6.94
N PRO A 142 17.11 26.15 -5.96
CA PRO A 142 16.23 25.00 -5.80
C PRO A 142 15.38 24.77 -7.06
N PRO A 143 14.95 23.52 -7.35
CA PRO A 143 14.15 23.20 -8.52
C PRO A 143 12.91 24.10 -8.66
N THR A 144 12.89 24.88 -9.72
CA THR A 144 11.82 25.84 -10.01
C THR A 144 11.36 25.71 -11.46
N LEU A 145 10.12 26.16 -11.71
CA LEU A 145 9.57 26.33 -13.06
C LEU A 145 9.89 27.71 -13.65
N SER A 146 10.30 28.67 -12.81
CA SER A 146 10.68 30.02 -13.24
C SER A 146 12.09 29.98 -13.82
N ARG A 147 12.23 30.30 -15.11
CA ARG A 147 13.51 30.36 -15.83
C ARG A 147 13.70 31.73 -16.44
#